data_AF-A0A960VR38-F1
#
_entry.id   AF-A0A960VR38-F1
#
_cell.length_a   1.000
_cell.length_b   1.000
_cell.length_c   1.000
_cell.angle_alpha   90.00
_cell.angle_beta   90.00
_cell.angle_gamma   90.00
#
_symmetry.space_group_name_H-M   'P 1'
#
loop_
_entity.id
_entity.type
_entity.pdbx_description
1 polymer ?
#
loop_
_entity_poly.entity_id
_entity_poly.type
_entity_poly.pdbx_seq_one_letter_code
_entity_poly.pdbx_strand_id
1 'polypeptide(L)'
;MEFSGPKDKLRHLKNILRDNAAKGNMLTIPQLSEISQIGDTVIWEFINSGQLDVASFSDPEVRDFVVKRRREKLKEAQSRVAQPVSSEPEPTKKHSGFHKRVDS
;
A
#
# COMPACT_ATOMS: atom_id res chain seq x y z
N MET A 1 -13.52 -22.83 19.64
CA MET A 1 -13.85 -21.40 19.79
C MET A 1 -14.74 -21.02 18.62
N GLU A 2 -15.97 -20.56 18.86
CA GLU A 2 -16.79 -19.95 17.80
C GLU A 2 -16.50 -18.44 17.75
N PHE A 3 -16.16 -17.93 16.57
CA PHE A 3 -15.99 -16.49 16.36
C PHE A 3 -17.31 -15.91 15.83
N SER A 4 -17.97 -15.06 16.63
CA SER A 4 -19.28 -14.47 16.30
C SER A 4 -19.26 -13.42 15.19
N GLY A 5 -18.11 -13.17 14.53
CA GLY A 5 -18.02 -12.27 13.38
C GLY A 5 -16.58 -11.88 12.97
N PRO A 6 -16.42 -11.12 11.88
CA PRO A 6 -15.12 -10.70 11.36
C PRO A 6 -14.34 -9.80 12.34
N LYS A 7 -15.04 -9.00 13.16
CA LYS A 7 -14.42 -8.15 14.18
C LYS A 7 -13.75 -8.97 15.30
N ASP A 8 -14.35 -10.09 15.70
CA ASP A 8 -13.78 -10.99 16.71
C ASP A 8 -12.53 -11.71 16.20
N LYS A 9 -12.56 -12.18 14.95
CA LYS A 9 -11.38 -12.75 14.28
C LYS A 9 -10.22 -11.75 14.23
N LEU A 10 -10.49 -10.52 13.80
CA LEU A 10 -9.48 -9.46 13.77
C LEU A 10 -8.89 -9.16 15.15
N ARG A 11 -9.75 -9.05 16.18
CA ARG A 11 -9.32 -8.82 17.56
C ARG A 11 -8.40 -9.94 18.06
N HIS A 12 -8.77 -11.18 17.77
CA HIS A 12 -8.00 -12.36 18.14
C HIS A 12 -6.62 -12.38 17.46
N LEU A 13 -6.57 -12.14 16.14
CA LEU A 13 -5.31 -12.05 15.39
C LEU A 13 -4.39 -10.96 15.95
N LYS A 14 -4.95 -9.78 16.26
CA LYS A 14 -4.18 -8.67 16.85
C LYS A 14 -3.60 -9.01 18.22
N ASN A 15 -4.35 -9.71 19.05
CA ASN A 15 -3.85 -10.13 20.36
C ASN A 15 -2.68 -11.10 20.21
N ILE A 16 -2.80 -12.12 19.35
CA ILE A 16 -1.71 -13.08 19.09
C ILE A 16 -0.46 -12.36 18.59
N LEU A 17 -0.61 -11.45 17.61
CA LEU A 17 0.51 -10.68 17.08
C LEU A 17 1.17 -9.80 18.15
N ARG A 18 0.37 -9.11 18.98
CA ARG A 18 0.87 -8.30 20.09
C ARG A 18 1.64 -9.15 21.10
N ASP A 19 1.08 -10.30 21.50
CA ASP A 19 1.70 -11.19 22.48
C ASP A 19 3.01 -11.78 21.96
N ASN A 20 3.09 -12.11 20.67
CA ASN A 20 4.33 -12.59 20.06
C ASN A 20 5.36 -11.47 19.91
N ALA A 21 4.94 -10.28 19.48
CA ALA A 21 5.82 -9.12 19.39
C ALA A 21 6.40 -8.75 20.76
N ALA A 22 5.61 -8.85 21.84
CA ALA A 22 6.08 -8.63 23.21
C ALA A 22 7.15 -9.64 23.66
N LYS A 23 7.15 -10.85 23.07
CA LYS A 23 8.17 -11.88 23.28
C LYS A 23 9.37 -11.72 22.33
N GLY A 24 9.38 -10.71 21.45
CA GLY A 24 10.40 -10.51 20.42
C GLY A 24 10.28 -11.47 19.24
N ASN A 25 9.16 -12.19 19.12
CA ASN A 25 8.91 -13.13 18.03
C ASN A 25 7.98 -12.49 17.00
N MET A 26 8.37 -12.60 15.73
CA MET A 26 7.50 -12.24 14.61
C MET A 26 6.97 -13.51 13.96
N LEU A 27 5.68 -13.54 13.66
CA LEU A 27 5.01 -14.68 13.06
C LEU A 27 4.93 -14.52 11.54
N THR A 28 4.96 -15.65 10.84
CA THR A 28 4.56 -15.72 9.43
C THR A 28 3.04 -15.83 9.30
N ILE A 29 2.49 -15.57 8.12
CA ILE A 29 1.06 -15.79 7.82
C ILE A 29 0.63 -17.24 8.16
N PRO A 30 1.31 -18.30 7.66
CA PRO A 30 0.92 -19.67 7.97
C PRO A 30 1.00 -19.97 9.47
N GLN A 31 2.01 -19.47 10.18
CA GLN A 31 2.09 -19.64 11.64
C GLN A 31 0.92 -18.97 12.36
N LEU A 32 0.56 -17.75 11.96
CA LEU A 32 -0.57 -17.05 12.55
C LEU A 32 -1.88 -17.79 12.27
N SER A 33 -2.04 -18.34 11.07
CA SER A 33 -3.19 -19.17 10.66
C SER A 33 -3.31 -20.43 11.49
N GLU A 34 -2.21 -21.16 11.69
CA GLU A 34 -2.18 -22.35 12.54
C GLU A 34 -2.53 -22.03 14.00
N ILE A 35 -1.95 -20.97 14.57
CA ILE A 35 -2.18 -20.59 15.98
C ILE A 35 -3.62 -20.10 16.19
N SER A 36 -4.11 -19.26 15.28
CA SER A 36 -5.43 -18.64 15.41
C SER A 36 -6.57 -19.50 14.89
N GLN A 37 -6.26 -20.58 14.18
CA GLN A 37 -7.23 -21.41 13.44
C GLN A 37 -8.09 -20.58 12.47
N ILE A 38 -7.53 -19.48 11.95
CA ILE A 38 -8.15 -18.60 10.96
C ILE A 38 -7.39 -18.77 9.65
N GLY A 39 -8.08 -19.18 8.59
CA GLY A 39 -7.44 -19.43 7.30
C GLY A 39 -6.71 -18.22 6.72
N ASP A 40 -5.63 -18.51 6.00
CA ASP A 40 -4.71 -17.52 5.43
C ASP A 40 -5.44 -16.45 4.60
N THR A 41 -6.45 -16.86 3.83
CA THR A 41 -7.28 -15.96 3.02
C THR A 41 -7.85 -14.81 3.84
N VAL A 42 -8.38 -15.09 5.04
CA VAL A 42 -8.99 -14.07 5.90
C VAL A 42 -7.92 -13.15 6.49
N ILE A 43 -6.75 -13.69 6.82
CA ILE A 43 -5.60 -12.90 7.30
C ILE A 43 -5.15 -11.94 6.20
N TRP A 44 -5.02 -12.44 4.97
CA TRP A 44 -4.71 -11.63 3.79
C TRP A 44 -5.76 -10.55 3.56
N GLU A 45 -7.06 -10.84 3.70
CA GLU A 45 -8.11 -9.81 3.59
C GLU A 45 -7.92 -8.67 4.60
N PHE A 46 -7.56 -8.98 5.85
CA PHE A 46 -7.33 -7.97 6.88
C PHE A 46 -6.05 -7.15 6.67
N ILE A 47 -4.99 -7.77 6.14
CA ILE A 47 -3.78 -7.05 5.71
C ILE A 47 -4.14 -6.12 4.54
N ASN A 48 -4.93 -6.66 3.61
CA ASN A 48 -5.32 -5.97 2.39
C ASN A 48 -6.26 -4.78 2.63
N SER A 49 -7.08 -4.86 3.69
CA SER A 49 -7.93 -3.77 4.18
C SER A 49 -7.17 -2.76 5.05
N GLY A 50 -5.91 -3.05 5.41
CA GLY A 50 -5.09 -2.22 6.30
C GLY A 50 -5.46 -2.34 7.78
N GLN A 51 -6.25 -3.34 8.15
CA GLN A 51 -6.66 -3.58 9.54
C GLN A 51 -5.60 -4.33 10.35
N LEU A 52 -4.73 -5.10 9.69
CA LEU A 52 -3.53 -5.72 10.25
C LEU A 52 -2.28 -4.99 9.78
N ASP A 53 -1.35 -4.76 10.70
CA ASP A 53 -0.09 -4.08 10.40
C ASP A 53 0.93 -5.08 9.87
N VAL A 54 1.40 -4.85 8.63
CA VAL A 54 2.40 -5.67 7.96
C VAL A 54 3.74 -5.72 8.69
N ALA A 55 4.07 -4.73 9.51
CA ALA A 55 5.30 -4.72 10.31
C ALA A 55 5.28 -5.76 11.45
N SER A 56 4.12 -6.35 11.74
CA SER A 56 3.97 -7.39 12.77
C SER A 56 4.37 -8.78 12.27
N PHE A 57 4.67 -8.93 10.98
CA PHE A 57 4.99 -10.19 10.33
C PHE A 57 6.46 -10.25 9.95
N SER A 58 7.06 -11.45 10.01
CA SER A 58 8.42 -11.68 9.51
C SER A 58 8.47 -11.98 8.01
N ASP A 59 7.31 -12.12 7.36
CA ASP A 59 7.22 -12.48 5.94
C ASP A 59 7.64 -11.33 5.02
N PRO A 60 8.68 -11.51 4.19
CA PRO A 60 9.04 -10.54 3.15
C PRO A 60 7.92 -10.40 2.11
N GLU A 61 7.18 -11.47 1.83
CA GLU A 61 6.05 -11.48 0.88
C GLU A 61 4.91 -10.55 1.30
N VAL A 62 4.64 -10.46 2.61
CA VAL A 62 3.62 -9.54 3.16
C VAL A 62 4.02 -8.09 2.90
N ARG A 63 5.31 -7.77 3.06
CA ARG A 63 5.84 -6.43 2.77
C ARG A 63 5.80 -6.13 1.28
N ASP A 64 6.23 -7.07 0.43
CA ASP A 64 6.24 -6.90 -1.03
C ASP A 64 4.83 -6.75 -1.59
N PHE A 65 3.87 -7.57 -1.13
CA PHE A 65 2.47 -7.51 -1.53
C PHE A 65 1.85 -6.12 -1.30
N VAL A 66 2.05 -5.53 -0.12
CA VAL A 66 1.49 -4.20 0.18
C VAL A 66 2.20 -3.09 -0.61
N VAL A 67 3.52 -3.17 -0.81
CA VAL A 67 4.26 -2.20 -1.62
C VAL A 67 3.84 -2.27 -3.08
N LYS A 68 3.72 -3.47 -3.65
CA LYS A 68 3.26 -3.71 -5.02
C LYS A 68 1.85 -3.16 -5.21
N ARG A 69 0.92 -3.46 -4.30
CA ARG A 69 -0.45 -2.98 -4.37
C ARG A 69 -0.58 -1.47 -4.19
N ARG A 70 0.21 -0.85 -3.32
CA ARG A 70 0.28 0.62 -3.19
C ARG A 70 0.76 1.26 -4.50
N ARG A 71 1.78 0.68 -5.14
CA ARG A 71 2.25 1.15 -6.45
C ARG A 71 1.18 1.01 -7.53
N GLU A 72 0.42 -0.09 -7.55
CA GLU A 72 -0.68 -0.27 -8.51
C GLU A 72 -1.84 0.71 -8.27
N LYS A 73 -2.27 0.92 -7.02
CA LYS A 73 -3.29 1.93 -6.69
C LYS A 73 -2.85 3.35 -7.04
N LEU A 74 -1.57 3.67 -6.88
CA LEU A 74 -1.02 4.98 -7.31
C LEU A 74 -1.01 5.11 -8.83
N LYS A 75 -0.71 4.04 -9.57
CA LYS A 75 -0.81 4.02 -11.04
C LYS A 75 -2.26 4.17 -11.50
N GLU A 76 -3.22 3.47 -10.89
CA GLU A 76 -4.65 3.63 -11.20
C GLU A 76 -5.18 5.02 -10.83
N ALA A 77 -4.78 5.58 -9.69
CA ALA A 77 -5.16 6.93 -9.28
C ALA A 77 -4.58 7.99 -10.23
N GLN A 78 -3.32 7.86 -10.66
CA GLN A 78 -2.74 8.74 -11.69
C GLN A 78 -3.40 8.54 -13.06
N SER A 79 -3.78 7.31 -13.40
CA SER A 79 -4.49 6.99 -14.65
C SER A 79 -5.92 7.54 -14.66
N ARG A 80 -6.58 7.65 -13.50
CA ARG A 80 -7.90 8.31 -13.37
C ARG A 80 -7.83 9.84 -13.29
N VAL A 81 -6.70 10.43 -12.87
CA VAL A 81 -6.47 11.88 -12.93
C VAL A 81 -6.02 12.32 -14.34
N ALA A 82 -5.55 11.41 -15.17
CA ALA A 82 -5.36 11.64 -16.60
C ALA A 82 -6.67 11.54 -17.40
N GLN A 83 -7.69 12.31 -16.99
CA GLN A 83 -8.63 12.79 -18.01
C GLN A 83 -7.88 13.84 -18.84
N PRO A 84 -7.78 13.66 -20.17
CA PRO A 84 -7.16 14.64 -21.03
C PRO A 84 -8.08 15.86 -21.09
N VAL A 85 -7.85 16.86 -20.24
CA VAL A 85 -8.29 18.19 -20.60
C VAL A 85 -7.42 18.62 -21.77
N SER A 86 -7.96 18.43 -22.97
CA SER A 86 -7.46 19.02 -24.20
C SER A 86 -7.14 20.49 -23.95
N SER A 87 -5.86 20.81 -24.03
CA SER A 87 -5.36 22.05 -24.61
C SER A 87 -3.90 21.79 -24.94
N GLU A 88 -3.68 21.22 -26.11
CA GLU A 88 -2.47 21.49 -26.86
C GLU A 88 -2.50 22.99 -27.20
N PRO A 89 -1.41 23.74 -26.94
CA PRO A 89 -1.05 24.78 -27.89
C PRO A 89 0.32 24.46 -28.48
N GLU A 90 0.32 24.47 -29.80
CA GLU A 90 1.40 24.22 -30.74
C GLU A 90 2.78 24.79 -30.36
N PRO A 91 3.88 24.16 -30.83
CA PRO A 91 5.22 24.73 -30.76
C PRO A 91 5.35 25.84 -31.80
N THR A 92 5.00 27.09 -31.45
CA THR A 92 5.17 28.22 -32.38
C THR A 92 6.27 29.19 -31.97
N LYS A 93 7.30 29.16 -32.83
CA LYS A 93 8.17 30.27 -33.24
C LYS A 93 9.14 30.86 -32.21
N LYS A 94 10.40 30.43 -32.41
CA LYS A 94 11.62 31.26 -32.38
C LYS A 94 11.32 32.77 -32.38
N HIS A 95 11.62 33.46 -31.27
CA HIS A 95 11.93 34.89 -31.36
C HIS A 95 13.45 35.07 -31.32
N SER A 96 14.01 35.08 -32.53
CA SER A 96 15.23 35.85 -32.81
C SER A 96 14.93 37.30 -32.44
N GLY A 97 15.73 37.86 -31.56
CA GLY A 97 15.54 39.19 -30.98
C GLY A 97 16.89 39.87 -30.81
N PHE A 98 17.57 40.08 -31.94
CA PHE A 98 18.65 41.04 -32.09
C PHE A 98 18.26 42.37 -31.41
N HIS A 99 18.88 42.71 -30.28
CA HIS A 99 18.88 44.07 -29.76
C HIS A 99 20.32 44.53 -29.56
N LYS A 100 20.88 45.12 -30.63
CA LYS A 100 21.89 46.17 -30.51
C LYS A 100 21.29 47.35 -29.74
N ARG A 101 22.11 47.96 -28.88
CA ARG A 101 22.23 49.40 -28.51
C ARG A 101 23.32 49.43 -27.43
N VAL A 102 24.57 49.84 -27.69
CA VAL A 102 25.11 51.23 -27.74
C VAL A 102 24.36 52.15 -26.78
N ASP A 103 24.94 52.43 -25.61
CA ASP A 103 25.50 53.74 -25.22
C ASP A 103 26.08 53.69 -23.78
N SER A 104 27.07 54.56 -23.52
CA SER A 104 27.82 54.82 -22.26
C SER A 104 29.04 53.96 -21.94
#